data_AF-A0A9D7HAW7-F1
#
_entry.id   AF-A0A9D7HAW7-F1
#
_cell.length_a   1.000
_cell.length_b   1.000
_cell.length_c   1.000
_cell.angle_alpha   90.00
_cell.angle_beta   90.00
_cell.angle_gamma   90.00
#
_symmetry.space_group_name_H-M   'P 1'
#
loop_
_entity.id
_entity.type
_entity.pdbx_description
1 polymer ?
#
loop_
_entity_poly.entity_id
_entity_poly.type
_entity_poly.pdbx_seq_one_letter_code
_entity_poly.pdbx_strand_id
1 'polypeptide(L)'
;MVRDLQASHDEHNWKEFEAHFTRVHSSFYSSLQERFPELSPNERKLCAFLRLNMSTKDISAITQQTVNSITVARSRLRKKLGIEGEETNLVDLLQSM
;
A
#
# COMPACT_ATOMS: atom_id res chain seq x y z
N MET A 1 19.99 -25.70 14.47
CA MET A 1 20.29 -24.51 13.62
C MET A 1 18.96 -23.93 13.13
N VAL A 2 18.08 -23.53 14.07
CA VAL A 2 16.66 -23.17 13.81
C VAL A 2 16.30 -21.93 14.66
N ARG A 3 17.25 -21.04 14.98
CA ARG A 3 17.01 -19.95 15.95
C ARG A 3 17.58 -18.58 15.63
N ASP A 4 18.06 -18.31 14.40
CA ASP A 4 18.79 -17.06 14.13
C ASP A 4 18.15 -16.17 13.04
N LEU A 5 16.83 -16.17 12.87
CA LEU A 5 16.15 -15.23 11.96
C LEU A 5 14.92 -14.57 12.59
N GLN A 6 15.10 -14.04 13.80
CA GLN A 6 14.16 -13.09 14.39
C GLN A 6 14.92 -11.82 14.79
N ALA A 7 15.18 -10.96 13.79
CA ALA A 7 15.36 -9.50 13.92
C ALA A 7 16.07 -8.95 12.65
N SER A 8 15.34 -8.75 11.54
CA SER A 8 15.72 -7.86 10.39
C SER A 8 14.86 -8.04 9.12
N HIS A 9 13.67 -8.66 9.18
CA HIS A 9 12.96 -9.14 7.99
C HIS A 9 12.02 -8.14 7.29
N ASP A 10 11.61 -7.03 7.91
CA ASP A 10 10.53 -6.19 7.34
C ASP A 10 10.93 -5.34 6.14
N GLU A 11 12.11 -4.72 6.22
CA GLU A 11 12.58 -3.85 5.14
C GLU A 11 13.03 -4.66 3.92
N HIS A 12 13.58 -5.85 4.15
CA HIS A 12 13.97 -6.77 3.09
C HIS A 12 12.75 -7.30 2.33
N ASN A 13 11.73 -7.77 3.05
CA ASN A 13 10.47 -8.24 2.47
C ASN A 13 9.77 -7.13 1.68
N TRP A 14 9.81 -5.88 2.17
CA TRP A 14 9.26 -4.75 1.43
C TRP A 14 10.03 -4.46 0.14
N LYS A 15 11.37 -4.44 0.18
CA LYS A 15 12.21 -4.17 -0.99
C LYS A 15 11.99 -5.20 -2.09
N GLU A 16 11.89 -6.47 -1.74
CA GLU A 16 11.57 -7.54 -2.69
C GLU A 16 10.17 -7.38 -3.30
N PHE A 17 9.18 -7.11 -2.46
CA PHE A 17 7.82 -6.82 -2.92
C PHE A 17 7.79 -5.62 -3.87
N GLU A 18 8.44 -4.51 -3.51
CA GLU A 18 8.47 -3.27 -4.29
C GLU A 18 9.17 -3.46 -5.64
N ALA A 19 10.27 -4.21 -5.66
CA ALA A 19 10.95 -4.57 -6.90
C ALA A 19 10.05 -5.41 -7.82
N HIS A 20 9.38 -6.42 -7.27
CA HIS A 20 8.44 -7.25 -8.03
C HIS A 20 7.24 -6.43 -8.53
N PHE A 21 6.66 -5.61 -7.68
CA PHE A 21 5.53 -4.75 -8.00
C PHE A 21 5.89 -3.76 -9.12
N THR A 22 7.02 -3.07 -9.00
CA THR A 22 7.45 -2.06 -10.00
C THR A 22 7.78 -2.71 -11.34
N ARG A 23 8.24 -3.96 -11.35
CA ARG A 23 8.44 -4.72 -12.60
C ARG A 23 7.14 -5.00 -13.34
N VAL A 24 6.04 -5.25 -12.61
CA VAL A 24 4.72 -5.55 -13.19
C VAL A 24 3.91 -4.27 -13.44
N HIS A 25 4.07 -3.26 -12.60
CA HIS A 25 3.32 -2.02 -12.56
C HIS A 25 4.25 -0.79 -12.66
N SER A 26 5.07 -0.75 -13.71
CA SER A 26 6.14 0.25 -13.86
C SER A 26 5.66 1.70 -13.92
N SER A 27 4.43 1.93 -14.39
CA SER A 27 3.82 3.27 -14.46
C SER A 27 3.04 3.65 -13.20
N PHE A 28 2.83 2.74 -12.25
CA PHE A 28 1.92 3.01 -11.14
C PHE A 28 2.43 4.14 -10.24
N TYR A 29 3.68 4.08 -9.82
CA TYR A 29 4.24 5.10 -8.94
C TYR A 29 4.39 6.46 -9.64
N SER A 30 4.68 6.49 -10.95
CA SER A 30 4.70 7.74 -11.71
C SER A 30 3.30 8.35 -11.83
N SER A 31 2.30 7.55 -12.21
CA SER A 31 0.89 7.99 -12.27
C SER A 31 0.38 8.48 -10.92
N LEU A 32 0.77 7.77 -9.84
CA LEU A 32 0.40 8.14 -8.47
C LEU A 32 1.07 9.45 -8.04
N GLN A 33 2.35 9.65 -8.38
CA GLN A 33 3.09 10.87 -8.06
C GLN A 33 2.61 12.08 -8.86
N GLU A 34 2.21 11.88 -10.12
CA GLU A 34 1.64 12.94 -10.97
C GLU A 34 0.26 13.40 -10.47
N ARG A 35 -0.62 12.45 -10.11
CA ARG A 35 -1.97 12.77 -9.65
C ARG A 35 -2.02 13.21 -8.18
N PHE A 36 -1.17 12.64 -7.33
CA PHE A 36 -1.20 12.85 -5.88
C PHE A 36 0.21 13.06 -5.31
N PRO A 37 0.87 14.18 -5.66
CA PRO A 37 2.25 14.46 -5.25
C PRO A 37 2.45 14.58 -3.73
N GLU A 38 1.38 14.92 -3.00
CA GLU A 38 1.34 15.11 -1.54
C GLU A 38 1.31 13.80 -0.72
N LEU A 39 1.31 12.64 -1.39
CA LEU A 39 1.36 11.35 -0.70
C LEU A 39 2.74 11.12 -0.08
N SER A 40 2.74 10.73 1.19
CA SER A 40 3.92 10.25 1.88
C SER A 40 4.36 8.88 1.34
N PRO A 41 5.62 8.47 1.56
CA PRO A 41 6.08 7.12 1.19
C PRO A 41 5.20 6.00 1.73
N ASN A 42 4.74 6.11 2.98
CA ASN A 42 3.86 5.12 3.61
C ASN A 42 2.48 5.05 2.94
N GLU A 43 1.95 6.18 2.48
CA GLU A 43 0.69 6.22 1.74
C GLU A 43 0.84 5.62 0.34
N ARG A 44 1.95 5.90 -0.35
CA ARG A 44 2.26 5.24 -1.65
C ARG A 44 2.40 3.73 -1.51
N LYS A 45 3.06 3.28 -0.44
CA LYS A 45 3.15 1.85 -0.07
C LYS A 45 1.77 1.23 0.16
N LEU A 46 0.89 1.92 0.89
CA LEU A 46 -0.49 1.47 1.07
C LEU A 46 -1.23 1.38 -0.27
N CYS A 47 -1.10 2.37 -1.16
CA CYS A 47 -1.70 2.33 -2.49
C CYS A 47 -1.26 1.10 -3.31
N ALA A 48 0.02 0.71 -3.23
CA ALA A 48 0.52 -0.48 -3.92
C ALA A 48 -0.14 -1.78 -3.42
N PHE A 49 -0.34 -1.93 -2.11
CA PHE A 49 -1.07 -3.09 -1.59
C PHE A 49 -2.55 -3.10 -2.01
N LEU A 50 -3.19 -1.94 -2.00
CA LEU A 50 -4.59 -1.79 -2.42
C LEU A 50 -4.76 -2.06 -3.92
N ARG A 51 -3.78 -1.66 -4.75
CA ARG A 51 -3.72 -1.95 -6.19
C ARG A 51 -3.79 -3.46 -6.49
N LEU A 52 -3.18 -4.25 -5.62
CA LEU A 52 -3.18 -5.72 -5.68
C LEU A 52 -4.42 -6.36 -5.04
N ASN A 53 -5.44 -5.57 -4.69
CA ASN A 53 -6.65 -6.02 -4.02
C ASN A 53 -6.41 -6.72 -2.67
N MET A 54 -5.32 -6.37 -1.96
CA MET A 54 -5.04 -6.97 -0.65
C MET A 54 -6.04 -6.50 0.40
N SER A 55 -6.48 -7.43 1.26
CA SER A 55 -7.38 -7.09 2.36
C SER A 55 -6.64 -6.36 3.49
N THR A 56 -7.37 -5.62 4.32
CA THR A 56 -6.81 -4.96 5.52
C THR A 56 -6.08 -5.97 6.44
N LYS A 57 -6.53 -7.22 6.47
CA LYS A 57 -5.90 -8.29 7.26
C LYS A 57 -4.56 -8.73 6.67
N ASP A 58 -4.50 -8.90 5.35
CA ASP A 58 -3.26 -9.28 4.66
C ASP A 58 -2.21 -8.17 4.78
N ILE A 59 -2.63 -6.92 4.59
CA ILE A 59 -1.74 -5.76 4.77
C ILE A 59 -1.23 -5.70 6.20
N SER A 60 -2.11 -5.88 7.19
CA SER A 60 -1.74 -5.93 8.61
C SER A 60 -0.69 -7.01 8.90
N ALA A 61 -0.83 -8.20 8.31
CA ALA A 61 0.13 -9.29 8.46
C ALA A 61 1.49 -8.97 7.80
N ILE A 62 1.48 -8.37 6.61
CA ILE A 62 2.69 -8.02 5.86
C ILE A 62 3.46 -6.87 6.52
N THR A 63 2.74 -5.84 6.99
CA THR A 63 3.37 -4.64 7.56
C THR A 63 3.60 -4.74 9.07
N GLN A 64 3.22 -5.85 9.70
CA GLN A 64 3.20 -6.05 11.15
C GLN A 64 2.47 -4.93 11.91
N GLN A 65 1.51 -4.28 11.26
CA GLN A 65 0.68 -3.23 11.87
C GLN A 65 -0.66 -3.80 12.30
N THR A 66 -1.35 -3.16 13.24
CA THR A 66 -2.69 -3.61 13.62
C THR A 66 -3.69 -3.37 12.50
N VAL A 67 -4.70 -4.24 12.38
CA VAL A 67 -5.82 -4.07 11.43
C VAL A 67 -6.47 -2.69 11.58
N ASN A 68 -6.64 -2.20 12.82
CA ASN A 68 -7.19 -0.87 13.09
C ASN A 68 -6.30 0.24 12.53
N SER A 69 -4.97 0.14 12.68
CA SER A 69 -4.03 1.09 12.10
C SER A 69 -4.16 1.17 10.58
N ILE A 70 -4.30 0.02 9.90
CA ILE A 70 -4.51 -0.03 8.45
C ILE A 70 -5.87 0.58 8.08
N THR A 71 -6.94 0.30 8.82
CA THR A 71 -8.27 0.91 8.59
C THR A 71 -8.22 2.42 8.69
N VAL A 72 -7.56 2.96 9.73
CA VAL A 72 -7.38 4.41 9.90
C VAL A 72 -6.53 4.99 8.75
N ALA A 73 -5.46 4.32 8.35
CA ALA A 73 -4.63 4.74 7.22
C ALA A 73 -5.43 4.78 5.91
N ARG A 74 -6.28 3.78 5.64
CA ARG A 74 -7.20 3.75 4.48
C ARG A 74 -8.20 4.91 4.52
N SER A 75 -8.76 5.22 5.68
CA SER A 75 -9.69 6.36 5.84
C SER A 75 -9.01 7.69 5.54
N ARG A 76 -7.78 7.89 6.03
CA ARG A 76 -6.98 9.10 5.75
C ARG A 76 -6.60 9.19 4.27
N LEU A 77 -6.18 8.07 3.68
CA LEU A 77 -5.85 7.99 2.27
C LEU A 77 -7.05 8.36 1.40
N ARG A 78 -8.24 7.85 1.70
CA ARG A 78 -9.47 8.18 0.98
C ARG A 78 -9.71 9.70 0.93
N LYS A 79 -9.54 10.39 2.06
CA LYS A 79 -9.66 11.86 2.15
C LYS A 79 -8.60 12.58 1.31
N LYS A 80 -7.34 12.13 1.37
CA LYS A 80 -6.23 12.72 0.60
C LYS A 80 -6.40 12.57 -0.91
N LEU A 81 -7.02 11.48 -1.36
CA LEU A 81 -7.30 11.24 -2.77
C LEU A 81 -8.56 11.97 -3.27
N GLY A 82 -9.17 12.81 -2.43
CA GLY A 82 -10.39 13.57 -2.77
C GLY A 82 -11.60 12.68 -2.98
N ILE A 83 -11.59 11.46 -2.42
CA ILE A 83 -12.72 10.53 -2.56
C ILE A 83 -13.74 10.82 -1.46
N GLU A 84 -14.73 11.64 -1.80
CA GLU A 84 -15.87 11.95 -0.96
C GLU A 84 -17.09 11.08 -1.34
N GLY A 85 -17.88 10.63 -0.36
CA GLY A 85 -19.04 9.74 -0.60
C GLY A 85 -18.68 8.27 -0.79
N GLU A 86 -19.66 7.42 -1.13
CA GLU A 86 -19.48 5.97 -1.38
C GLU A 86 -19.26 5.62 -2.86
N GLU A 87 -19.50 6.56 -3.78
CA GLU A 87 -19.59 6.28 -5.22
C GLU A 87 -18.27 5.84 -5.86
N THR A 88 -17.14 6.37 -5.38
CA THR A 88 -15.82 5.97 -5.89
C THR A 88 -15.16 4.99 -4.94
N ASN A 89 -14.97 3.75 -5.41
CA ASN A 89 -14.21 2.75 -4.68
C ASN A 89 -12.70 3.07 -4.77
N LEU A 90 -12.05 3.12 -3.61
CA LEU A 90 -10.62 3.38 -3.49
C LEU A 90 -9.77 2.35 -4.25
N VAL A 91 -10.16 1.07 -4.20
CA VAL A 91 -9.44 -0.02 -4.86
C VAL A 91 -9.59 0.09 -6.37
N ASP A 92 -10.80 0.32 -6.88
CA ASP A 92 -11.07 0.43 -8.32
C ASP A 92 -10.34 1.63 -8.94
N LEU A 93 -10.30 2.77 -8.21
CA LEU A 93 -9.51 3.94 -8.62
C LEU A 93 -8.04 3.59 -8.76
N LEU A 94 -7.47 2.85 -7.81
CA LEU A 94 -6.07 2.47 -7.86
C LEU A 94 -5.83 1.40 -8.94
N GLN A 95 -6.74 0.45 -9.12
CA GLN A 95 -6.68 -0.60 -10.15
C GLN A 95 -6.75 -0.08 -11.58
N SER A 96 -7.40 1.07 -11.80
CA SER A 96 -7.43 1.73 -13.10
C SER A 96 -6.17 2.55 -13.43
N MET A 97 -5.24 2.69 -12.48
CA MET A 97 -3.91 3.32 -12.69
C MET A 97 -2.85 2.35 -13.19
#